data_AF-A0A2G6UKY8-F1
#
_entry.id   AF-A0A2G6UKY8-F1
#
_cell.length_a   1.000
_cell.length_b   1.000
_cell.length_c   1.000
_cell.angle_alpha   90.00
_cell.angle_beta   90.00
_cell.angle_gamma   90.00
#
_symmetry.space_group_name_H-M   'P 1'
#
loop_
_entity.id
_entity.type
_entity.pdbx_description
1 polymer ?
#
loop_
_entity_poly.entity_id
_entity_poly.type
_entity_poly.pdbx_seq_one_letter_code
_entity_poly.pdbx_strand_id
1 'polypeptide(L)' 'MKNLKKLAKSDLKKINGGNAPECPDGTTACYHKRQGDIPSYWTCEPGVGCPK' A
#
# COMPACT_ATOMS: atom_id res chain seq x y z
N MET A 1 -0.56 -19.97 -15.02
CA MET A 1 -0.30 -20.60 -13.69
C MET A 1 -1.48 -21.50 -13.34
N LYS A 2 -1.26 -22.76 -12.94
CA LYS A 2 -2.31 -23.80 -12.88
C LYS A 2 -3.01 -23.99 -11.51
N ASN A 3 -2.74 -23.16 -10.50
CA ASN A 3 -3.33 -23.32 -9.16
C ASN A 3 -3.63 -21.97 -8.44
N LEU A 4 -4.25 -21.02 -9.14
CA LEU A 4 -4.69 -19.77 -8.50
C LEU A 4 -6.08 -19.97 -7.88
N LYS A 5 -6.14 -20.25 -6.57
CA LYS A 5 -7.40 -20.22 -5.83
C LYS A 5 -7.87 -18.78 -5.68
N LYS A 6 -9.13 -18.52 -6.03
CA LYS A 6 -9.77 -17.22 -5.82
C LYS A 6 -9.83 -16.96 -4.30
N LEU A 7 -9.12 -15.93 -3.83
CA LEU A 7 -9.16 -15.55 -2.42
C LEU A 7 -10.57 -15.09 -2.03
N ALA A 8 -10.98 -15.42 -0.81
CA ALA A 8 -12.17 -14.83 -0.21
C ALA A 8 -11.94 -13.32 0.02
N LYS A 9 -13.02 -12.54 -0.03
CA LYS A 9 -12.96 -11.07 0.13
C LYS A 9 -12.29 -10.65 1.45
N SER A 10 -12.44 -11.46 2.50
CA SER A 10 -11.83 -11.26 3.82
C SER A 10 -10.31 -11.40 3.78
N ASP A 11 -9.78 -12.34 3.02
CA ASP A 11 -8.34 -12.54 2.86
C ASP A 11 -7.75 -11.53 1.88
N LEU A 12 -8.53 -11.09 0.88
CA LEU A 12 -8.13 -10.01 -0.02
C LEU A 12 -7.84 -8.70 0.74
N LYS A 13 -8.58 -8.43 1.81
CA LYS A 13 -8.35 -7.26 2.69
C LYS A 13 -7.09 -7.39 3.55
N LYS A 14 -6.63 -8.62 3.81
CA LYS A 14 -5.38 -8.88 4.55
C LYS A 14 -4.15 -8.75 3.65
N ILE A 15 -4.34 -8.78 2.33
CA ILE A 15 -3.29 -8.42 1.39
C ILE A 15 -3.17 -6.90 1.47
N ASN A 16 -2.13 -6.43 2.16
CA ASN A 16 -1.70 -5.05 2.04
C ASN A 16 -1.32 -4.83 0.57
N GLY A 17 -2.16 -4.06 -0.12
CA GLY A 17 -2.02 -3.83 -1.55
C GLY A 17 -0.77 -3.01 -1.85
N GLY A 18 0.09 -3.54 -2.71
CA GLY A 18 1.38 -2.92 -3.03
C GLY A 18 2.41 -3.13 -1.92
N ASN A 19 3.68 -2.98 -2.26
CA ASN A 19 4.84 -3.23 -1.40
C ASN A 19 4.95 -2.19 -0.26
N ALA A 20 3.89 -2.05 0.54
CA ALA A 20 3.74 -1.05 1.57
C ALA A 20 4.71 -1.35 2.72
N PRO A 21 5.56 -0.39 3.11
CA PRO A 21 6.49 -0.58 4.21
C PRO A 21 5.76 -0.62 5.55
N GLU A 22 6.35 -1.30 6.52
CA GLU A 22 5.98 -1.11 7.92
C GLU A 22 6.48 0.26 8.38
N CYS A 23 5.55 1.10 8.85
CA CYS A 23 5.85 2.44 9.32
C CYS A 23 5.87 2.49 10.86
N PRO A 24 6.72 3.32 11.47
CA PRO A 24 6.81 3.46 12.92
C PRO A 24 5.50 4.00 13.54
N ASP A 25 5.31 3.76 14.84
CA ASP A 25 4.12 4.19 15.58
C ASP A 25 3.82 5.69 15.39
N GLY A 26 2.57 6.02 15.04
CA GLY A 26 2.13 7.38 14.74
C GLY A 26 2.29 7.81 13.28
N THR A 27 2.81 6.94 12.41
CA THR A 27 2.91 7.18 10.97
C THR A 27 2.13 6.14 10.16
N THR A 28 1.64 6.54 8.99
CA THR A 28 0.82 5.73 8.09
C THR A 28 1.54 5.57 6.76
N ALA A 29 1.57 4.35 6.22
CA ALA A 29 2.12 4.08 4.90
C ALA A 29 1.23 4.71 3.81
N CYS A 30 1.81 5.60 3.02
CA CYS A 30 1.15 6.35 1.97
C CYS A 30 1.70 5.98 0.60
N TYR A 31 0.78 5.68 -0.33
CA TYR A 31 1.14 5.31 -1.70
C TYR A 31 1.11 6.53 -2.61
N HIS A 32 2.28 6.93 -3.10
CA HIS A 32 2.41 7.96 -4.12
C HIS A 32 2.32 7.31 -5.50
N LYS A 33 1.27 7.67 -6.25
CA LYS A 33 1.15 7.27 -7.65
C LYS A 33 2.25 7.92 -8.48
N ARG A 34 2.65 7.25 -9.57
CA ARG A 34 3.59 7.81 -10.55
C ARG A 34 3.10 9.20 -10.99
N GLN A 35 3.98 10.20 -10.86
CA GLN A 35 3.72 11.56 -11.31
C GLN A 35 4.84 11.95 -12.28
N GLY A 36 4.52 11.95 -13.58
CA GLY A 36 5.50 12.17 -14.65
C GLY A 36 6.60 11.09 -14.68
N ASP A 37 7.85 11.52 -14.52
CA ASP A 37 9.04 10.67 -14.47
C ASP A 37 9.31 10.04 -13.10
N ILE A 38 8.59 10.45 -12.04
CA ILE A 38 8.77 9.89 -10.70
C ILE A 38 7.97 8.59 -10.60
N PRO A 39 8.63 7.42 -10.41
CA PRO A 39 7.94 6.14 -10.28
C PRO A 39 7.05 6.13 -9.03
N SER A 40 6.09 5.21 -8.96
CA SER A 40 5.29 5.05 -7.75
C SER A 40 6.14 4.62 -6.56
N TYR A 41 5.98 5.26 -5.41
CA TYR A 41 6.73 4.97 -4.20
C TYR A 41 5.86 5.03 -2.95
N TRP A 42 6.39 4.48 -1.85
CA TRP A 42 5.77 4.53 -0.55
C TRP A 42 6.50 5.50 0.37
N THR A 43 5.76 6.15 1.25
CA THR A 43 6.28 7.02 2.33
C THR A 43 5.57 6.68 3.63
N CYS A 44 6.19 7.03 4.75
CA CYS A 44 5.56 6.96 6.06
C CYS A 44 5.24 8.39 6.50
N GLU A 45 3.96 8.76 6.44
CA GLU A 45 3.51 10.11 6.75
C GLU A 45 2.86 10.15 8.14
N PRO A 46 3.10 11.18 8.97
CA PRO A 46 2.50 11.30 10.29
C PRO A 46 0.98 11.51 10.19
N GLY A 47 0.22 10.63 10.87
CA GLY A 47 -1.21 10.62 11.26
C GLY A 47 -2.33 11.39 10.54
N VAL A 48 -2.09 12.46 9.78
CA VAL A 48 -3.12 13.39 9.25
C VAL A 48 -3.52 13.15 7.80
N GLY A 49 -3.02 12.06 7.20
CA GLY A 49 -3.54 11.52 5.95
C GLY A 49 -2.58 11.66 4.77
N CYS A 50 -2.56 10.64 3.93
CA CYS A 50 -1.80 10.65 2.69
C CYS A 50 -2.26 11.82 1.81
N PRO A 51 -1.32 12.57 1.19
CA PRO A 51 -1.68 13.62 0.25
C PRO A 51 -2.57 13.02 -0.86
N LYS A 52 -3.75 13.62 -1.06
CA LYS A 52 -4.77 13.17 -2.03
C LYS A 52 -4.33 13.39 -3.48
#